data_AF-A0A963RNN5-F1
#
_entry.id   AF-A0A963RNN5-F1
#
_cell.length_a   1.000
_cell.length_b   1.000
_cell.length_c   1.000
_cell.angle_alpha   90.00
_cell.angle_beta   90.00
_cell.angle_gamma   90.00
#
_symmetry.space_group_name_H-M   'P 1'
#
loop_
_entity.id
_entity.type
_entity.pdbx_description
1 polymer ?
#
loop_
_entity_poly.entity_id
_entity_poly.type
_entity_poly.pdbx_seq_one_letter_code
_entity_poly.pdbx_strand_id
1 'polypeptide(L)'
;PELRLHQSTVWLWNRPIYDDADGGHLRIEMRALPAGPTAVDMVANAAFLIGLAEGIRPRINELLPSLPFSMAEYNFYRAAQHGLEARLLWPEVDQAGYREQSAASLIGAMLPVARAGLDTIGVAAAEADRYLKVIEQRLVRARTGATWQRDMLAQLRQQLPLEAALHQLLEIFIGHSEANLPVAEWPL
;
A
#
# COMPACT_ATOMS: atom_id res chain seq x y z
N PRO A 1 26.65 -19.27 -6.87
CA PRO A 1 25.51 -20.10 -6.45
C PRO A 1 24.93 -19.69 -5.08
N GLU A 2 25.82 -19.21 -4.22
CA GLU A 2 25.68 -18.85 -2.81
C GLU A 2 24.71 -17.67 -2.61
N LEU A 3 24.71 -16.70 -3.53
CA LEU A 3 23.80 -15.54 -3.49
C LEU A 3 22.32 -15.91 -3.70
N ARG A 4 22.02 -17.08 -4.28
CA ARG A 4 20.64 -17.56 -4.49
C ARG A 4 20.14 -18.44 -3.33
N LEU A 5 21.05 -19.13 -2.64
CA LEU A 5 20.71 -20.18 -1.67
C LEU A 5 20.08 -19.62 -0.38
N HIS A 6 20.48 -18.42 0.05
CA HIS A 6 20.07 -17.84 1.33
C HIS A 6 18.91 -16.82 1.23
N GLN A 7 18.42 -16.52 0.02
CA GLN A 7 17.38 -15.49 -0.17
C GLN A 7 16.00 -15.93 0.32
N SER A 8 15.76 -17.24 0.46
CA SER A 8 14.43 -17.79 0.80
C SER A 8 14.13 -17.83 2.30
N THR A 9 15.12 -17.67 3.18
CA THR A 9 14.96 -17.78 4.64
C THR A 9 15.06 -16.44 5.37
N VAL A 10 15.45 -15.37 4.67
CA VAL A 10 15.46 -14.00 5.21
C VAL A 10 14.21 -13.26 4.74
N TRP A 11 13.45 -12.72 5.69
CA TRP A 11 12.18 -12.04 5.45
C TRP A 11 12.34 -10.52 5.55
N LEU A 12 12.82 -9.91 4.46
CA LEU A 12 12.92 -8.46 4.29
C LEU A 12 11.63 -7.88 3.69
N TRP A 13 11.32 -6.61 4.00
CA TRP A 13 10.18 -5.88 3.40
C TRP A 13 10.31 -5.72 1.89
N ASN A 14 11.52 -5.42 1.42
CA ASN A 14 11.89 -5.41 0.02
C ASN A 14 13.09 -6.34 -0.15
N ARG A 15 12.97 -7.34 -1.02
CA ARG A 15 14.01 -8.36 -1.19
C ARG A 15 14.72 -8.15 -2.54
N PRO A 16 16.03 -7.88 -2.55
CA PRO A 16 16.81 -7.90 -3.78
C PRO A 16 17.00 -9.35 -4.24
N ILE A 17 16.61 -9.64 -5.47
CA ILE A 17 16.76 -10.93 -6.11
C ILE A 17 17.76 -10.78 -7.25
N TYR A 18 18.88 -11.47 -7.11
CA TYR A 18 19.88 -11.59 -8.16
C TYR A 18 19.74 -12.92 -8.89
N ASP A 19 19.88 -12.86 -10.21
CA ASP A 19 19.95 -14.02 -11.09
C ASP A 19 21.00 -13.73 -12.16
N ASP A 20 21.91 -14.68 -12.39
CA ASP A 20 23.02 -14.58 -13.32
C ASP A 20 22.66 -14.97 -14.76
N ALA A 21 21.44 -15.45 -15.01
CA ALA A 21 20.95 -15.75 -16.34
C ALA A 21 20.92 -14.49 -17.24
N ASP A 22 21.14 -14.70 -18.56
CA ASP A 22 21.04 -13.69 -19.61
C ASP A 22 21.86 -12.40 -19.38
N GLY A 23 23.06 -12.53 -18.81
CA GLY A 23 23.94 -11.40 -18.52
C GLY A 23 23.73 -10.76 -17.15
N GLY A 24 22.88 -11.35 -16.33
CA GLY A 24 22.66 -10.95 -14.95
C GLY A 24 21.55 -9.90 -14.81
N HIS A 25 20.62 -10.14 -13.90
CA HIS A 25 19.56 -9.19 -13.59
C HIS A 25 19.31 -9.08 -12.08
N LEU A 26 18.95 -7.87 -11.68
CA LEU A 26 18.53 -7.55 -10.32
C LEU A 26 17.06 -7.15 -10.34
N ARG A 27 16.26 -7.80 -9.50
CA ARG A 27 14.85 -7.46 -9.27
C ARG A 27 14.65 -7.10 -7.81
N ILE A 28 13.73 -6.17 -7.54
CA ILE A 28 13.27 -5.89 -6.19
C ILE A 28 11.88 -6.51 -6.04
N GLU A 29 11.75 -7.43 -5.09
CA GLU A 29 10.46 -8.00 -4.71
C GLU A 29 9.89 -7.21 -3.53
N MET A 30 8.73 -6.59 -3.74
CA MET A 30 8.02 -5.81 -2.73
C MET A 30 7.11 -6.73 -1.92
N ARG A 31 7.46 -7.00 -0.66
CA ARG A 31 6.81 -8.03 0.19
C ARG A 31 5.99 -7.44 1.33
N ALA A 32 6.05 -6.13 1.53
CA ALA A 32 5.36 -5.45 2.60
C ALA A 32 3.86 -5.24 2.36
N LEU A 33 3.39 -5.34 1.11
CA LEU A 33 1.98 -5.16 0.79
C LEU A 33 1.17 -6.37 1.27
N PRO A 34 0.12 -6.17 2.09
CA PRO A 34 -0.77 -7.25 2.46
C PRO A 34 -1.63 -7.67 1.25
N ALA A 35 -2.21 -8.87 1.32
CA ALA A 35 -3.32 -9.22 0.44
C ALA A 35 -4.45 -8.19 0.61
N GLY A 36 -4.97 -7.70 -0.51
CA GLY A 36 -6.10 -6.78 -0.55
C GLY A 36 -7.43 -7.53 -0.51
N PRO A 37 -8.54 -6.85 -0.17
CA PRO A 37 -9.86 -7.49 -0.11
C PRO A 37 -10.39 -7.92 -1.49
N THR A 38 -9.88 -7.31 -2.57
CA THR A 38 -10.21 -7.66 -3.96
C THR A 38 -8.97 -7.63 -4.85
N ALA A 39 -9.05 -8.25 -6.03
CA ALA A 39 -7.99 -8.17 -7.03
C ALA A 39 -7.79 -6.72 -7.52
N VAL A 40 -8.87 -5.94 -7.69
CA VAL A 40 -8.78 -4.53 -8.08
C VAL A 40 -8.06 -3.68 -7.02
N ASP A 41 -8.31 -3.91 -5.73
CA ASP A 41 -7.59 -3.25 -4.63
C ASP A 41 -6.11 -3.63 -4.61
N MET A 42 -5.78 -4.90 -4.90
CA MET A 42 -4.39 -5.36 -4.96
C MET A 42 -3.62 -4.72 -6.12
N VAL A 43 -4.21 -4.67 -7.32
CA VAL A 43 -3.59 -4.01 -8.47
C VAL A 43 -3.47 -2.50 -8.23
N ALA A 44 -4.46 -1.88 -7.58
CA ALA A 44 -4.38 -0.47 -7.20
C ALA A 44 -3.21 -0.18 -6.24
N ASN A 45 -3.01 -1.02 -5.22
CA ASN A 45 -1.85 -0.89 -4.32
C ASN A 45 -0.53 -1.05 -5.08
N ALA A 46 -0.44 -2.01 -6.02
CA ALA A 46 0.75 -2.23 -6.83
C ALA A 46 1.03 -1.04 -7.76
N ALA A 47 0.01 -0.56 -8.49
CA ALA A 47 0.12 0.60 -9.37
C ALA A 47 0.55 1.86 -8.60
N PHE A 48 -0.02 2.10 -7.42
CA PHE A 48 0.38 3.23 -6.58
C PHE A 48 1.84 3.10 -6.11
N LEU A 49 2.26 1.92 -5.64
CA LEU A 49 3.62 1.71 -5.15
C LEU A 49 4.67 1.81 -6.26
N ILE A 50 4.42 1.18 -7.42
CA ILE A 50 5.30 1.23 -8.60
C ILE A 50 5.39 2.66 -9.11
N GLY A 51 4.24 3.31 -9.31
CA GLY A 51 4.18 4.71 -9.73
C GLY A 51 4.94 5.61 -8.78
N LEU A 52 4.79 5.42 -7.47
CA LEU A 52 5.48 6.22 -6.47
C LEU A 52 7.00 6.02 -6.54
N ALA A 53 7.46 4.77 -6.67
CA ALA A 53 8.88 4.45 -6.79
C ALA A 53 9.51 5.14 -8.01
N GLU A 54 8.86 5.04 -9.18
CA GLU A 54 9.35 5.68 -10.41
C GLU A 54 9.19 7.21 -10.39
N GLY A 55 8.12 7.73 -9.78
CA GLY A 55 7.88 9.17 -9.67
C GLY A 55 8.85 9.86 -8.72
N ILE A 56 9.27 9.19 -7.65
CA ILE A 56 10.26 9.70 -6.69
C ILE A 56 11.70 9.52 -7.19
N ARG A 57 11.95 8.51 -8.04
CA ARG A 57 13.29 8.14 -8.52
C ARG A 57 14.18 9.32 -8.93
N PRO A 58 13.73 10.34 -9.68
CA PRO A 58 14.59 11.47 -10.06
C PRO A 58 15.15 12.27 -8.87
N ARG A 59 14.47 12.23 -7.72
CA ARG A 59 14.79 12.98 -6.51
C ARG A 59 15.29 12.10 -5.37
N ILE A 60 15.54 10.82 -5.61
CA ILE A 60 15.85 9.86 -4.54
C ILE A 60 17.13 10.24 -3.79
N ASN A 61 18.13 10.81 -4.48
CA ASN A 61 19.38 11.25 -3.87
C ASN A 61 19.20 12.47 -2.93
N GLU A 62 18.14 13.26 -3.12
CA GLU A 62 17.77 14.35 -2.19
C GLU A 62 17.01 13.82 -0.97
N LEU A 63 16.17 12.81 -1.17
CA LEU A 63 15.27 12.29 -0.14
C LEU A 63 15.95 11.29 0.79
N LEU A 64 16.88 10.46 0.28
CA LEU A 64 17.55 9.42 1.05
C LEU A 64 18.29 9.96 2.29
N PRO A 65 19.12 11.03 2.19
CA PRO A 65 19.77 11.60 3.37
C PRO A 65 18.77 12.15 4.39
N SER A 66 17.62 12.59 3.89
CA SER A 66 16.55 13.19 4.67
C SER A 66 15.53 12.17 5.18
N LEU A 67 15.75 10.85 5.02
CA LEU A 67 14.91 9.79 5.62
C LEU A 67 15.75 8.57 6.05
N PRO A 68 16.47 8.66 7.18
CA PRO A 68 17.18 7.54 7.79
C PRO A 68 16.29 6.33 7.96
N PHE A 69 16.87 5.14 7.81
CA PHE A 69 16.13 3.89 7.87
C PHE A 69 15.33 3.71 9.17
N SER A 70 15.86 4.17 10.31
CA SER A 70 15.13 4.12 11.59
C SER A 70 13.82 4.91 11.57
N MET A 71 13.73 6.00 10.81
CA MET A 71 12.50 6.77 10.62
C MET A 71 11.55 6.06 9.66
N ALA A 72 12.09 5.42 8.61
CA ALA A 72 11.29 4.57 7.72
C ALA A 72 10.67 3.38 8.50
N GLU A 73 11.45 2.74 9.37
CA GLU A 73 10.98 1.66 10.25
C GLU A 73 9.93 2.14 11.25
N TYR A 74 10.18 3.27 11.91
CA TYR A 74 9.21 3.90 12.79
C TYR A 74 7.87 4.17 12.08
N ASN A 75 7.94 4.78 10.89
CA ASN A 75 6.76 5.06 10.07
C ASN A 75 6.03 3.79 9.65
N PHE A 76 6.77 2.75 9.28
CA PHE A 76 6.20 1.47 8.84
C PHE A 76 5.32 0.85 9.93
N TYR A 77 5.83 0.73 11.16
CA TYR A 77 5.05 0.15 12.26
C TYR A 77 3.88 1.04 12.69
N ARG A 78 4.04 2.37 12.66
CA ARG A 78 2.93 3.31 12.91
C ARG A 78 1.81 3.15 11.88
N ALA A 79 2.16 3.03 10.60
CA ALA A 79 1.21 2.78 9.54
C ALA A 79 0.52 1.41 9.70
N ALA A 80 1.26 0.37 10.08
CA ALA A 80 0.70 -0.96 10.34
C ALA A 80 -0.29 -0.98 11.52
N GLN A 81 -0.01 -0.21 12.59
CA GLN A 81 -0.85 -0.16 13.80
C GLN A 81 -2.08 0.74 13.63
N HIS A 82 -1.95 1.88 12.96
CA HIS A 82 -2.97 2.93 12.93
C HIS A 82 -3.62 3.13 11.55
N GLY A 83 -3.13 2.47 10.49
CA GLY A 83 -3.68 2.59 9.15
C GLY A 83 -3.69 4.03 8.63
N LEU A 84 -4.83 4.47 8.08
CA LEU A 84 -4.99 5.83 7.53
C LEU A 84 -4.93 6.93 8.58
N GLU A 85 -5.18 6.61 9.85
CA GLU A 85 -5.08 7.54 10.98
C GLU A 85 -3.64 7.74 11.46
N ALA A 86 -2.69 6.96 10.92
CA ALA A 86 -1.29 7.08 11.29
C ALA A 86 -0.76 8.48 11.01
N ARG A 87 0.13 8.93 11.89
CA ARG A 87 0.93 10.14 11.71
C ARG A 87 2.38 9.70 11.45
N LEU A 88 2.96 10.17 10.35
CA LEU A 88 4.26 9.72 9.86
C LEU A 88 5.25 10.89 9.85
N LEU A 89 6.50 10.62 10.20
CA LEU A 89 7.59 11.58 10.09
C LEU A 89 8.04 11.63 8.62
N TRP A 90 7.78 12.74 7.95
CA TRP A 90 8.08 12.89 6.53
C TRP A 90 9.05 14.04 6.28
N PRO A 91 10.00 13.91 5.34
CA PRO A 91 10.97 14.96 5.06
C PRO A 91 10.27 16.21 4.52
N GLU A 92 10.72 17.39 4.95
CA GLU A 92 10.34 18.64 4.28
C GLU A 92 11.35 18.98 3.18
N VAL A 93 10.83 19.35 2.01
CA VAL A 93 11.65 19.95 0.96
C VAL A 93 12.04 21.35 1.48
N ASP A 94 13.33 21.66 1.46
CA ASP A 94 13.91 22.97 1.86
C ASP A 94 14.10 23.24 3.36
N GLN A 95 13.85 22.27 4.25
CA GLN A 95 14.21 22.39 5.67
C GLN A 95 15.05 21.19 6.12
N ALA A 96 16.02 21.44 7.01
CA ALA A 96 16.76 20.37 7.68
C ALA A 96 15.86 19.73 8.76
N GLY A 97 14.92 18.87 8.38
CA GLY A 97 14.04 18.22 9.35
C GLY A 97 12.91 17.37 8.77
N TYR A 98 12.18 16.76 9.70
CA TYR A 98 10.97 15.99 9.45
C TYR A 98 9.79 16.71 10.07
N ARG A 99 8.65 16.64 9.39
CA ARG A 99 7.38 17.03 9.95
C ARG A 99 6.50 15.81 10.11
N GLU A 100 5.75 15.78 11.20
CA GLU A 100 4.69 14.81 11.37
C GLU A 100 3.49 15.18 10.47
N GLN A 101 3.07 14.25 9.61
CA GLN A 101 1.95 14.42 8.67
C GLN A 101 1.02 13.21 8.75
N SER A 102 -0.28 13.40 8.48
CA SER A 102 -1.19 12.25 8.43
C SER A 102 -0.89 11.38 7.19
N ALA A 103 -1.00 10.07 7.35
CA ALA A 103 -0.83 9.13 6.25
C ALA A 103 -1.80 9.44 5.09
N ALA A 104 -3.05 9.79 5.40
CA ALA A 104 -4.03 10.19 4.38
C ALA A 104 -3.58 11.43 3.57
N SER A 105 -3.02 12.45 4.23
CA SER A 105 -2.51 13.65 3.54
C SER A 105 -1.31 13.32 2.67
N LEU A 106 -0.39 12.49 3.17
CA LEU A 106 0.78 12.06 2.41
C LEU A 106 0.38 11.25 1.17
N ILE A 107 -0.52 10.27 1.32
CA ILE A 107 -1.01 9.47 0.17
C ILE A 107 -1.67 10.40 -0.85
N GLY A 108 -2.53 11.33 -0.42
CA GLY A 108 -3.17 12.31 -1.31
C GLY A 108 -2.15 13.16 -2.08
N ALA A 109 -1.11 13.66 -1.41
CA ALA A 109 -0.03 14.42 -2.05
C ALA A 109 0.83 13.56 -3.00
N MET A 110 0.92 12.26 -2.75
CA MET A 110 1.71 11.31 -3.55
C MET A 110 0.93 10.73 -4.75
N LEU A 111 -0.39 10.87 -4.82
CA LEU A 111 -1.18 10.40 -5.98
C LEU A 111 -0.71 11.02 -7.32
N PRO A 112 -0.48 12.34 -7.44
CA PRO A 112 0.06 12.92 -8.67
C PRO A 112 1.48 12.46 -8.99
N VAL A 113 2.31 12.23 -7.96
CA VAL A 113 3.68 11.71 -8.13
C VAL A 113 3.63 10.28 -8.67
N ALA A 114 2.76 9.44 -8.13
CA ALA A 114 2.55 8.09 -8.60
C ALA A 114 2.01 8.06 -10.04
N ARG A 115 1.07 8.96 -10.36
CA ARG A 115 0.54 9.11 -11.72
C ARG A 115 1.66 9.42 -12.72
N ALA A 116 2.53 10.38 -12.39
CA ALA A 116 3.66 10.75 -13.24
C ALA A 116 4.67 9.59 -13.39
N GLY A 117 4.95 8.85 -12.32
CA GLY A 117 5.84 7.68 -12.40
C GLY A 117 5.28 6.52 -13.22
N LEU A 118 3.96 6.35 -13.27
CA LEU A 118 3.32 5.38 -14.18
C LEU A 118 3.43 5.84 -15.65
N ASP A 119 3.32 7.14 -15.92
CA ASP A 119 3.54 7.68 -17.28
C ASP A 119 4.98 7.44 -17.77
N THR A 120 5.99 7.64 -16.91
CA THR A 120 7.40 7.53 -17.32
C THR A 120 7.79 6.12 -17.75
N ILE A 121 7.10 5.10 -17.24
CA ILE A 121 7.31 3.70 -17.61
C ILE A 121 6.31 3.20 -18.66
N GLY A 122 5.48 4.09 -19.21
CA GLY A 122 4.60 3.81 -20.34
C GLY A 122 3.27 3.11 -20.01
N VAL A 123 2.81 3.16 -18.76
CA VAL A 123 1.46 2.67 -18.42
C VAL A 123 0.41 3.56 -19.10
N ALA A 124 -0.62 2.95 -19.68
CA ALA A 124 -1.67 3.69 -20.35
C ALA A 124 -2.41 4.62 -19.37
N ALA A 125 -2.66 5.87 -19.77
CA ALA A 125 -3.29 6.87 -18.90
C ALA A 125 -4.63 6.38 -18.30
N ALA A 126 -5.48 5.75 -19.11
CA ALA A 126 -6.75 5.20 -18.65
C ALA A 126 -6.60 4.09 -17.59
N GLU A 127 -5.52 3.31 -17.65
CA GLU A 127 -5.22 2.25 -16.68
C GLU A 127 -4.67 2.84 -15.38
N ALA A 128 -3.72 3.77 -15.48
CA ALA A 128 -3.19 4.50 -14.34
C ALA A 128 -4.31 5.24 -13.58
N ASP A 129 -5.15 5.99 -14.30
CA ASP A 129 -6.26 6.75 -13.73
C ASP A 129 -7.28 5.82 -13.05
N ARG A 130 -7.63 4.69 -13.67
CA ARG A 130 -8.53 3.68 -13.09
C ARG A 130 -8.02 3.19 -11.73
N TYR A 131 -6.77 2.79 -11.64
CA TYR A 131 -6.22 2.19 -10.42
C TYR A 131 -5.90 3.21 -9.34
N LEU A 132 -5.41 4.40 -9.72
CA LEU A 132 -5.19 5.47 -8.75
C LEU A 132 -6.52 6.02 -8.21
N LYS A 133 -7.61 5.98 -8.99
CA LYS A 133 -8.95 6.34 -8.51
C LYS A 133 -9.42 5.46 -7.35
N VAL A 134 -9.07 4.17 -7.34
CA VAL A 134 -9.38 3.25 -6.23
C VAL A 134 -8.72 3.72 -4.93
N ILE A 135 -7.45 4.13 -5.00
CA ILE A 135 -6.73 4.67 -3.83
C ILE A 135 -7.35 5.99 -3.37
N GLU A 136 -7.68 6.89 -4.30
CA GLU A 136 -8.36 8.15 -3.99
C GLU A 136 -9.72 7.90 -3.29
N GLN A 137 -10.55 6.99 -3.81
CA GLN A 137 -11.84 6.65 -3.21
C GLN A 137 -11.69 6.09 -1.80
N ARG A 138 -10.68 5.26 -1.55
CA ARG A 138 -10.37 4.74 -0.21
C ARG A 138 -10.00 5.86 0.76
N LEU A 139 -9.26 6.87 0.31
CA LEU A 139 -8.96 8.06 1.12
C LEU A 139 -10.22 8.88 1.42
N VAL A 140 -11.03 9.18 0.39
CA VAL A 140 -12.26 9.97 0.54
C VAL A 140 -13.25 9.30 1.50
N ARG A 141 -13.37 7.97 1.43
CA ARG A 141 -14.25 7.19 2.31
C ARG A 141 -13.59 6.81 3.65
N ALA A 142 -12.32 7.16 3.85
CA ALA A 142 -11.50 6.73 4.98
C ALA A 142 -11.61 5.21 5.25
N ARG A 143 -11.65 4.40 4.18
CA ARG A 143 -11.97 2.97 4.26
C ARG A 143 -10.86 2.08 3.73
N THR A 144 -10.57 1.04 4.49
CA THR A 144 -9.64 -0.05 4.15
C THR A 144 -10.33 -1.39 4.41
N GLY A 145 -9.76 -2.50 3.92
CA GLY A 145 -10.26 -3.84 4.24
C GLY A 145 -10.29 -4.14 5.73
N ALA A 146 -9.32 -3.63 6.49
CA ALA A 146 -9.26 -3.81 7.94
C ALA A 146 -10.34 -3.00 8.67
N THR A 147 -10.53 -1.73 8.31
CA THR A 147 -11.56 -0.89 8.94
C THR A 147 -12.96 -1.36 8.58
N TRP A 148 -13.21 -1.71 7.31
CA TRP A 148 -14.51 -2.25 6.90
C TRP A 148 -14.88 -3.54 7.66
N GLN A 149 -13.95 -4.50 7.81
CA GLN A 149 -14.22 -5.73 8.56
C GLN A 149 -14.54 -5.45 10.04
N ARG A 150 -13.83 -4.50 10.67
CA ARG A 150 -14.09 -4.08 12.05
C ARG A 150 -15.46 -3.44 12.21
N ASP A 151 -15.82 -2.54 11.29
CA ASP A 151 -17.10 -1.81 11.32
C ASP A 151 -18.27 -2.77 11.07
N MET A 152 -18.17 -3.62 10.04
CA MET A 152 -19.17 -4.64 9.73
C MET A 152 -19.35 -5.64 10.88
N LEU A 153 -18.25 -6.11 11.48
CA LEU A 153 -18.32 -6.98 12.65
C LEU A 153 -19.04 -6.27 13.82
N ALA A 154 -18.71 -5.01 14.10
CA ALA A 154 -19.35 -4.25 15.16
C ALA A 154 -20.87 -4.12 14.93
N GLN A 155 -21.31 -3.93 13.69
CA GLN A 155 -22.73 -3.87 13.32
C GLN A 155 -23.43 -5.22 13.49
N LEU A 156 -22.86 -6.32 12.97
CA LEU A 156 -23.43 -7.66 13.12
C LEU A 156 -23.55 -8.07 14.60
N ARG A 157 -22.57 -7.68 15.43
CA ARG A 157 -22.56 -7.96 16.88
C ARG A 157 -23.67 -7.27 17.66
N GLN A 158 -24.37 -6.30 17.08
CA GLN A 158 -25.55 -5.70 17.69
C GLN A 158 -26.74 -6.68 17.74
N GLN A 159 -26.77 -7.66 16.84
CA GLN A 159 -27.90 -8.58 16.66
C GLN A 159 -27.51 -10.06 16.86
N LEU A 160 -26.22 -10.39 16.71
CA LEU A 160 -25.75 -11.77 16.67
C LEU A 160 -24.64 -12.07 17.69
N PRO A 161 -24.60 -13.31 18.25
CA PRO A 161 -23.43 -13.84 18.96
C PRO A 161 -22.14 -13.80 18.11
N LEU A 162 -20.97 -13.84 18.76
CA LEU A 162 -19.69 -13.57 18.10
C LEU A 162 -19.41 -14.53 16.95
N GLU A 163 -19.61 -15.82 17.20
CA GLU A 163 -19.39 -16.87 16.21
C GLU A 163 -20.27 -16.69 14.97
N ALA A 164 -21.57 -16.45 15.17
CA ALA A 164 -22.51 -16.19 14.08
C ALA A 164 -22.17 -14.90 13.30
N ALA A 165 -21.76 -13.84 14.02
CA ALA A 165 -21.34 -12.58 13.39
C ALA A 165 -20.06 -12.74 12.54
N LEU A 166 -19.08 -13.53 13.00
CA LEU A 166 -17.86 -13.81 12.24
C LEU A 166 -18.15 -14.67 10.99
N HIS A 167 -19.03 -15.66 11.11
CA HIS A 167 -19.45 -16.46 9.97
C HIS A 167 -20.13 -15.59 8.91
N GLN A 168 -21.10 -14.77 9.31
CA GLN A 168 -21.80 -13.88 8.38
C GLN A 168 -20.88 -12.79 7.80
N LEU A 169 -19.94 -12.24 8.59
CA LEU A 169 -18.92 -11.33 8.08
C LEU A 169 -18.12 -11.96 6.95
N LEU A 170 -17.70 -13.21 7.11
CA LEU A 170 -16.93 -13.93 6.10
C LEU A 170 -17.75 -14.16 4.83
N GLU A 171 -19.02 -14.55 4.94
CA GLU A 171 -19.91 -14.72 3.78
C GLU A 171 -20.08 -13.42 3.00
N ILE A 172 -20.34 -12.30 3.70
CA ILE A 172 -20.46 -10.97 3.07
C ILE A 172 -19.13 -10.57 2.41
N PHE A 173 -18.01 -10.78 3.10
CA PHE A 173 -16.68 -10.47 2.59
C PHE A 173 -16.37 -11.25 1.31
N ILE A 174 -16.66 -12.56 1.27
CA ILE A 174 -16.45 -13.40 0.09
C ILE A 174 -17.28 -12.86 -1.09
N GLY A 175 -18.56 -12.59 -0.87
CA GLY A 175 -19.44 -12.07 -1.92
C GLY A 175 -18.93 -10.76 -2.53
N HIS A 176 -18.44 -9.84 -1.70
CA HIS A 176 -17.84 -8.60 -2.21
C HIS A 176 -16.47 -8.81 -2.85
N SER A 177 -15.66 -9.73 -2.33
CA SER A 177 -14.35 -10.08 -2.88
C SER A 177 -14.49 -10.64 -4.30
N GLU A 178 -15.42 -11.57 -4.50
CA GLU A 178 -15.71 -12.20 -5.79
C GLU A 178 -16.30 -11.21 -6.81
N ALA A 179 -17.14 -10.27 -6.35
CA ALA A 179 -17.64 -9.17 -7.19
C ALA A 179 -16.52 -8.23 -7.68
N ASN A 180 -15.34 -8.30 -7.06
CA ASN A 180 -14.14 -7.54 -7.43
C ASN A 180 -14.40 -6.03 -7.52
N LEU A 181 -15.26 -5.51 -6.63
CA LEU A 181 -15.49 -4.08 -6.46
C LEU A 181 -14.56 -3.51 -5.39
N PRO A 182 -14.01 -2.29 -5.55
CA PRO A 182 -13.18 -1.65 -4.54
C PRO A 182 -13.82 -1.65 -3.15
N VAL A 183 -13.05 -1.92 -2.10
CA VAL A 183 -13.56 -1.90 -0.72
C VAL A 183 -14.20 -0.57 -0.31
N ALA A 184 -13.81 0.53 -0.95
CA ALA A 184 -14.42 1.84 -0.74
C ALA A 184 -15.93 1.87 -1.08
N GLU A 185 -16.38 0.98 -1.97
CA GLU A 185 -17.76 0.89 -2.45
C GLU A 185 -18.63 -0.09 -1.65
N TRP A 186 -18.04 -0.91 -0.77
CA TRP A 186 -18.78 -1.93 -0.04
C TRP A 186 -19.77 -1.31 0.96
N PRO A 187 -21.00 -1.81 1.08
CA PRO A 187 -21.94 -1.32 2.09
C PRO A 187 -21.46 -1.62 3.52
N LEU A 188 -21.93 -0.78 4.46
CA LEU A 188 -21.98 -1.10 5.89
C LEU A 188 -23.46 -1.18 6.26
#